data_AF-A0A9E5EZ41-F1
#
_entry.id   AF-A0A9E5EZ41-F1
#
_cell.length_a   1.000
_cell.length_b   1.000
_cell.length_c   1.000
_cell.angle_alpha   90.00
_cell.angle_beta   90.00
_cell.angle_gamma   90.00
#
_symmetry.space_group_name_H-M   'P 1'
#
loop_
_entity.id
_entity.type
_entity.pdbx_description
1 polymer ?
#
loop_
_entity_poly.entity_id
_entity_poly.type
_entity_poly.pdbx_seq_one_letter_code
_entity_poly.pdbx_strand_id
1 'polypeptide(L)'
;MRNLLTLLITVAVSSSLMTAMAAEPQYRTDDGTDKKLPWFKLVSDSQDRGVWDLPLPLDMLPYGSIYYHGAPAALCDIPLGTHLHTWCFLKGEADGRPPLAVYHDRISPESTFRRCIRVEDDFSYRMRQKQFWKIDSVNLEKKKLLATLMQDGKPIGESKSFDLFGRTRVYQERGLGTLESLAKDQLVQFNLTWVGQYGPGRITEIYLDDVSRKLVTNYQMDSHRQHIKERGLPAWVDAVDDKKQLVTFTFFDGVDPTLFNDLTKINPEPLG
;
A
#
# COMPACT_ATOMS: atom_id res chain seq x y z
N MET A 1 81.91 -16.65 -17.46
CA MET A 1 81.83 -15.83 -18.69
C MET A 1 80.38 -15.44 -18.93
N ARG A 2 80.13 -14.14 -19.14
CA ARG A 2 78.87 -13.45 -19.56
C ARG A 2 77.77 -13.38 -18.48
N ASN A 3 77.66 -12.30 -17.70
CA ASN A 3 77.16 -10.93 -17.97
C ASN A 3 75.64 -10.81 -18.17
N LEU A 4 75.07 -9.88 -17.35
CA LEU A 4 73.89 -9.04 -17.59
C LEU A 4 72.52 -9.75 -17.54
N LEU A 5 71.41 -9.18 -17.03
CA LEU A 5 71.04 -7.78 -16.84
C LEU A 5 69.89 -7.74 -15.80
N THR A 6 70.00 -6.93 -14.74
CA THR A 6 68.89 -6.71 -13.79
C THR A 6 67.96 -5.64 -14.36
N LEU A 7 66.72 -6.00 -14.66
CA LEU A 7 65.69 -5.08 -15.15
C LEU A 7 64.97 -4.45 -13.95
N LEU A 8 65.24 -3.16 -13.68
CA LEU A 8 64.40 -2.34 -12.82
C LEU A 8 63.11 -1.98 -13.58
N ILE A 9 61.96 -2.37 -13.04
CA ILE A 9 60.65 -1.84 -13.47
C ILE A 9 60.22 -0.80 -12.45
N THR A 10 60.34 0.47 -12.81
CA THR A 10 59.75 1.61 -12.13
C THR A 10 58.23 1.59 -12.33
N VAL A 11 57.47 1.35 -11.27
CA VAL A 11 56.02 1.55 -11.27
C VAL A 11 55.75 3.04 -11.04
N ALA A 12 55.33 3.73 -12.10
CA ALA A 12 54.79 5.08 -12.00
C ALA A 12 53.42 5.01 -11.32
N VAL A 13 53.32 5.56 -10.11
CA VAL A 13 52.03 5.85 -9.47
C VAL A 13 51.50 7.12 -10.11
N SER A 14 50.65 6.98 -11.13
CA SER A 14 49.85 8.08 -11.66
C SER A 14 48.46 8.02 -11.05
N SER A 15 48.20 8.97 -10.15
CA SER A 15 46.90 9.31 -9.61
C SER A 15 46.01 9.94 -10.69
N SER A 16 44.87 9.30 -11.00
CA SER A 16 43.76 9.98 -11.69
C SER A 16 42.47 9.18 -11.61
N LEU A 17 41.46 9.83 -11.02
CA LEU A 17 40.02 9.57 -11.10
C LEU A 17 39.52 8.18 -10.66
N MET A 18 39.20 8.06 -9.37
CA MET A 18 38.08 7.21 -8.96
C MET A 18 36.77 7.87 -9.39
N THR A 19 36.32 7.56 -10.61
CA THR A 19 34.90 7.56 -10.91
C THR A 19 34.27 6.53 -9.98
N ALA A 20 33.47 6.98 -9.02
CA ALA A 20 32.63 6.08 -8.26
C ALA A 20 31.75 5.32 -9.27
N MET A 21 32.08 4.05 -9.51
CA MET A 21 31.23 3.17 -10.29
C MET A 21 29.92 3.07 -9.52
N ALA A 22 28.88 3.75 -10.02
CA ALA A 22 27.52 3.50 -9.59
C ALA A 22 27.29 2.00 -9.77
N ALA A 23 27.00 1.30 -8.67
CA ALA A 23 26.77 -0.14 -8.69
C ALA A 23 25.71 -0.47 -9.76
N GLU A 24 25.97 -1.50 -10.57
CA GLU A 24 25.05 -1.92 -11.62
C GLU A 24 23.63 -2.15 -11.07
N PRO A 25 22.58 -1.71 -11.78
CA PRO A 25 21.21 -1.88 -11.32
C PRO A 25 20.88 -3.38 -11.21
N GLN A 26 20.48 -3.83 -10.02
CA GLN A 26 20.08 -5.22 -9.73
C GLN A 26 18.69 -5.59 -10.31
N TYR A 27 18.19 -4.82 -11.27
CA TYR A 27 16.88 -4.97 -11.89
C TYR A 27 16.96 -4.50 -13.35
N ARG A 28 16.07 -5.03 -14.20
CA ARG A 28 16.01 -4.69 -15.62
C ARG A 28 15.49 -3.27 -15.78
N THR A 29 16.20 -2.50 -16.60
CA THR A 29 15.75 -1.25 -17.19
C THR A 29 15.35 -1.50 -18.64
N ASP A 30 14.68 -0.55 -19.29
CA ASP A 30 14.35 -0.68 -20.72
C ASP A 30 15.62 -0.85 -21.59
N ASP A 31 16.76 -0.32 -21.14
CA ASP A 31 18.08 -0.48 -21.75
C ASP A 31 18.81 -1.79 -21.36
N GLY A 32 18.30 -2.53 -20.36
CA GLY A 32 18.94 -3.70 -19.76
C GLY A 32 18.49 -5.03 -20.36
N THR A 33 19.40 -5.74 -21.03
CA THR A 33 19.09 -7.01 -21.72
C THR A 33 19.17 -8.26 -20.85
N ASP A 34 19.60 -8.16 -19.58
CA ASP A 34 19.71 -9.32 -18.70
C ASP A 34 18.32 -9.82 -18.24
N LYS A 35 17.80 -10.80 -18.96
CA LYS A 35 16.50 -11.45 -18.69
C LYS A 35 16.44 -12.17 -17.33
N LYS A 36 17.57 -12.35 -16.63
CA LYS A 36 17.62 -13.00 -15.31
C LYS A 36 17.30 -12.03 -14.16
N LEU A 37 17.41 -10.71 -14.40
CA LEU A 37 17.08 -9.71 -13.40
C LEU A 37 15.56 -9.43 -13.37
N PRO A 38 14.98 -9.11 -12.20
CA PRO A 38 13.57 -8.74 -12.11
C PRO A 38 13.31 -7.38 -12.79
N TRP A 39 12.10 -7.15 -13.32
CA TRP A 39 11.70 -5.86 -13.91
C TRP A 39 11.52 -4.72 -12.91
N PHE A 40 11.67 -5.02 -11.63
CA PHE A 40 11.46 -4.06 -10.55
C PHE A 40 12.43 -4.37 -9.42
N LYS A 41 12.80 -3.32 -8.68
CA LYS A 41 13.41 -3.44 -7.37
C LYS A 41 12.39 -3.02 -6.33
N LEU A 42 12.08 -3.94 -5.42
CA LEU A 42 11.35 -3.57 -4.20
C LEU A 42 12.27 -2.70 -3.36
N VAL A 43 11.86 -1.45 -3.17
CA VAL A 43 12.46 -0.59 -2.15
C VAL A 43 11.70 -0.87 -0.87
N SER A 44 12.41 -1.27 0.18
CA SER A 44 11.79 -1.46 1.50
C SER A 44 11.60 -0.11 2.19
N ASP A 45 10.51 0.05 2.93
CA ASP A 45 10.23 1.21 3.78
C ASP A 45 11.13 1.30 5.04
N SER A 46 12.34 0.74 4.98
CA SER A 46 13.36 0.87 6.02
C SER A 46 13.92 2.29 5.99
N GLN A 47 13.16 3.23 6.54
CA GLN A 47 13.51 4.63 6.57
C GLN A 47 14.18 5.01 7.89
N ASP A 48 15.17 5.90 7.80
CA ASP A 48 15.69 6.59 8.97
C ASP A 48 14.58 7.40 9.65
N ARG A 49 14.62 7.48 10.98
CA ARG A 49 13.61 8.21 11.76
C ARG A 49 13.45 9.68 11.36
N GLY A 50 14.49 10.28 10.76
CA GLY A 50 14.46 11.66 10.25
C GLY A 50 13.64 11.85 8.96
N VAL A 51 13.30 10.75 8.29
CA VAL A 51 12.54 10.69 7.03
C VAL A 51 11.06 10.38 7.27
N TRP A 52 10.72 9.85 8.44
CA TRP A 52 9.33 9.55 8.77
C TRP A 52 8.46 10.80 8.74
N ASP A 53 7.19 10.60 8.37
CA ASP A 53 6.16 11.64 8.29
C ASP A 53 6.45 12.75 7.25
N LEU A 54 7.43 12.56 6.37
CA LEU A 54 7.64 13.44 5.22
C LEU A 54 6.53 13.24 4.17
N PRO A 55 6.03 14.31 3.56
CA PRO A 55 4.90 14.25 2.64
C PRO A 55 5.28 13.57 1.33
N LEU A 56 4.34 12.78 0.81
CA LEU A 56 4.44 12.14 -0.50
C LEU A 56 3.35 12.71 -1.44
N PRO A 57 3.73 13.35 -2.56
CA PRO A 57 2.78 13.74 -3.58
C PRO A 57 2.39 12.51 -4.41
N LEU A 58 1.23 11.92 -4.11
CA LEU A 58 0.74 10.75 -4.82
C LEU A 58 -0.39 11.14 -5.79
N ASP A 59 -0.32 10.64 -7.02
CA ASP A 59 -1.40 10.68 -7.99
C ASP A 59 -1.92 9.26 -8.19
N MET A 60 -3.23 9.09 -8.02
CA MET A 60 -3.88 7.82 -8.27
C MET A 60 -3.93 7.55 -9.78
N LEU A 61 -3.42 6.40 -10.24
CA LEU A 61 -3.55 6.00 -11.62
C LEU A 61 -5.03 5.75 -11.98
N PRO A 62 -5.47 6.00 -13.22
CA PRO A 62 -6.88 5.80 -13.63
C PRO A 62 -7.41 4.38 -13.41
N TYR A 63 -6.50 3.40 -13.40
CA TYR A 63 -6.77 1.98 -13.18
C TYR A 63 -6.28 1.48 -11.81
N GLY A 64 -5.97 2.42 -10.90
CA GLY A 64 -5.61 2.11 -9.52
C GLY A 64 -6.82 1.78 -8.67
N SER A 65 -6.59 1.01 -7.62
CA SER A 65 -7.65 0.53 -6.73
C SER A 65 -7.43 0.98 -5.29
N ILE A 66 -8.53 1.31 -4.62
CA ILE A 66 -8.56 1.74 -3.23
C ILE A 66 -9.37 0.69 -2.46
N TYR A 67 -8.85 0.23 -1.33
CA TYR A 67 -9.54 -0.70 -0.44
C TYR A 67 -9.65 -0.13 0.97
N TYR A 68 -10.81 -0.35 1.55
CA TYR A 68 -11.12 -0.06 2.93
C TYR A 68 -11.88 -1.25 3.50
N HIS A 69 -11.62 -1.63 4.76
CA HIS A 69 -12.32 -2.75 5.41
C HIS A 69 -12.36 -4.06 4.59
N GLY A 70 -11.36 -4.31 3.75
CA GLY A 70 -11.22 -5.54 2.94
C GLY A 70 -12.03 -5.55 1.64
N ALA A 71 -12.70 -4.45 1.27
CA ALA A 71 -13.48 -4.33 0.05
C ALA A 71 -13.07 -3.08 -0.77
N PRO A 72 -13.39 -3.01 -2.07
CA PRO A 72 -13.16 -1.82 -2.88
C PRO A 72 -13.83 -0.59 -2.28
N ALA A 73 -13.21 0.58 -2.47
CA ALA A 73 -13.63 1.83 -1.85
C ALA A 73 -13.33 3.03 -2.74
N ALA A 74 -13.96 4.16 -2.43
CA ALA A 74 -13.59 5.47 -2.93
C ALA A 74 -12.82 6.26 -1.85
N LEU A 75 -12.08 7.30 -2.24
CA LEU A 75 -11.36 8.15 -1.28
C LEU A 75 -12.28 8.78 -0.22
N CYS A 76 -13.55 9.05 -0.56
CA CYS A 76 -14.54 9.59 0.37
C CYS A 76 -14.95 8.60 1.48
N ASP A 77 -14.73 7.30 1.26
CA ASP A 77 -15.06 6.27 2.24
C ASP A 77 -14.00 6.19 3.35
N ILE A 78 -12.77 6.67 3.07
CA ILE A 78 -11.65 6.60 3.99
C ILE A 78 -11.68 7.79 4.96
N PRO A 79 -11.80 7.55 6.28
CA PRO A 79 -11.72 8.62 7.26
C PRO A 79 -10.36 9.30 7.24
N LEU A 80 -10.35 10.63 7.37
CA LEU A 80 -9.10 11.40 7.47
C LEU A 80 -8.23 10.93 8.65
N GLY A 81 -6.92 10.85 8.41
CA GLY A 81 -5.94 10.39 9.39
C GLY A 81 -5.84 8.86 9.49
N THR A 82 -6.56 8.10 8.66
CA THR A 82 -6.35 6.64 8.52
C THR A 82 -4.95 6.38 8.00
N HIS A 83 -4.23 5.45 8.61
CA HIS A 83 -2.96 4.98 8.11
C HIS A 83 -3.18 4.10 6.87
N LEU A 84 -2.45 4.39 5.80
CA LEU A 84 -2.63 3.77 4.50
C LEU A 84 -1.33 3.16 4.01
N HIS A 85 -1.43 1.96 3.46
CA HIS A 85 -0.38 1.29 2.70
C HIS A 85 -0.59 1.62 1.23
N THR A 86 0.46 2.08 0.55
CA THR A 86 0.38 2.44 -0.87
C THR A 86 1.39 1.66 -1.70
N TRP A 87 1.00 1.32 -2.92
CA TRP A 87 1.90 0.77 -3.93
C TRP A 87 2.04 1.81 -5.02
N CYS A 88 3.27 2.22 -5.31
CA CYS A 88 3.54 3.33 -6.21
C CYS A 88 4.64 2.99 -7.21
N PHE A 89 4.46 3.45 -8.44
CA PHE A 89 5.51 3.50 -9.46
C PHE A 89 6.22 4.86 -9.42
N LEU A 90 7.43 4.88 -9.98
CA LEU A 90 8.16 6.13 -10.24
C LEU A 90 7.31 7.07 -11.09
N LYS A 91 7.45 8.38 -10.85
CA LYS A 91 6.83 9.44 -11.66
C LYS A 91 7.16 9.26 -13.15
N GLY A 92 6.26 9.71 -14.02
CA GLY A 92 6.53 9.71 -15.47
C GLY A 92 7.65 10.69 -15.83
N GLU A 93 8.31 10.48 -16.96
CA GLU A 93 9.39 11.38 -17.43
C GLU A 93 8.90 12.82 -17.60
N ALA A 94 7.67 13.00 -18.08
CA ALA A 94 7.03 14.30 -18.24
C ALA A 94 6.64 14.98 -16.92
N ASP A 95 6.67 14.29 -15.78
CA ASP A 95 6.36 14.90 -14.48
C ASP A 95 7.56 15.71 -13.96
N GLY A 96 7.56 17.01 -14.27
CA GLY A 96 8.54 17.99 -13.81
C GLY A 96 8.20 18.66 -12.47
N ARG A 97 7.12 18.27 -11.77
CA ARG A 97 6.74 18.93 -10.52
C ARG A 97 7.81 18.69 -9.44
N PRO A 98 8.23 19.71 -8.69
CA PRO A 98 9.24 19.55 -7.63
C PRO A 98 8.72 18.62 -6.52
N PRO A 99 9.61 17.95 -5.75
CA PRO A 99 9.21 17.22 -4.56
C PRO A 99 8.61 18.15 -3.50
N LEU A 100 7.72 17.60 -2.67
CA LEU A 100 7.22 18.32 -1.51
C LEU A 100 8.33 18.35 -0.44
N ALA A 101 8.81 19.54 -0.16
CA ALA A 101 9.78 19.78 0.91
C ALA A 101 9.07 20.36 2.14
N VAL A 102 9.48 19.91 3.32
CA VAL A 102 9.06 20.50 4.60
C VAL A 102 10.20 21.30 5.21
N TYR A 103 10.01 21.78 6.45
CA TYR A 103 11.01 22.52 7.21
C TYR A 103 12.43 21.95 7.08
N HIS A 104 13.38 22.85 6.78
CA HIS A 104 14.77 22.56 6.42
C HIS A 104 14.98 21.80 5.09
N ASP A 105 14.14 22.06 4.09
CA ASP A 105 14.20 21.46 2.75
C ASP A 105 14.25 19.92 2.78
N ARG A 106 13.63 19.32 3.81
CA ARG A 106 13.61 17.87 3.97
C ARG A 106 12.63 17.26 2.98
N ILE A 107 13.14 16.34 2.19
CA ILE A 107 12.42 15.67 1.11
C ILE A 107 12.43 14.17 1.40
N SER A 108 11.28 13.51 1.24
CA SER A 108 11.21 12.05 1.33
C SER A 108 12.06 11.42 0.21
N PRO A 109 12.91 10.42 0.50
CA PRO A 109 13.61 9.61 -0.49
C PRO A 109 12.67 8.98 -1.53
N GLU A 110 11.42 8.71 -1.13
CA GLU A 110 10.38 8.11 -1.95
C GLU A 110 9.55 9.16 -2.72
N SER A 111 9.89 10.45 -2.64
CA SER A 111 9.19 11.54 -3.33
C SER A 111 9.12 11.42 -4.86
N THR A 112 9.91 10.52 -5.44
CA THR A 112 9.89 10.14 -6.86
C THR A 112 8.84 9.09 -7.18
N PHE A 113 8.35 8.31 -6.20
CA PHE A 113 7.28 7.34 -6.35
C PHE A 113 5.92 8.03 -6.20
N ARG A 114 5.38 8.51 -7.31
CA ARG A 114 4.16 9.33 -7.32
C ARG A 114 2.96 8.64 -7.93
N ARG A 115 3.17 7.70 -8.86
CA ARG A 115 2.08 7.06 -9.58
C ARG A 115 1.54 5.90 -8.75
N CYS A 116 0.55 6.18 -7.92
CA CYS A 116 -0.04 5.20 -7.03
C CYS A 116 -0.92 4.24 -7.85
N ILE A 117 -0.79 2.93 -7.60
CA ILE A 117 -1.63 1.89 -8.20
C ILE A 117 -2.58 1.26 -7.19
N ARG A 118 -2.24 1.30 -5.90
CA ARG A 118 -3.05 0.68 -4.85
C ARG A 118 -2.96 1.46 -3.55
N VAL A 119 -4.10 1.61 -2.87
CA VAL A 119 -4.21 2.19 -1.52
C VAL A 119 -5.02 1.25 -0.64
N GLU A 120 -4.55 0.95 0.56
CA GLU A 120 -5.21 0.03 1.50
C GLU A 120 -5.10 0.56 2.94
N ASP A 121 -6.17 0.47 3.72
CA ASP A 121 -6.06 0.57 5.18
C ASP A 121 -5.30 -0.63 5.78
N ASP A 122 -4.91 -0.53 7.05
CA ASP A 122 -4.20 -1.63 7.73
C ASP A 122 -5.01 -2.93 7.72
N PHE A 123 -6.33 -2.86 7.89
CA PHE A 123 -7.22 -4.01 7.78
C PHE A 123 -7.06 -4.70 6.42
N SER A 124 -7.31 -3.98 5.32
CA SER A 124 -7.28 -4.56 3.98
C SER A 124 -5.89 -5.08 3.63
N TYR A 125 -4.85 -4.31 3.97
CA TYR A 125 -3.47 -4.69 3.72
C TYR A 125 -3.12 -6.01 4.43
N ARG A 126 -3.42 -6.13 5.73
CA ARG A 126 -3.09 -7.34 6.51
C ARG A 126 -3.93 -8.52 6.08
N MET A 127 -5.22 -8.31 5.79
CA MET A 127 -6.09 -9.34 5.24
C MET A 127 -5.53 -9.95 3.94
N ARG A 128 -5.10 -9.10 3.00
CA ARG A 128 -4.49 -9.56 1.72
C ARG A 128 -3.22 -10.38 1.94
N GLN A 129 -2.41 -10.01 2.94
CA GLN A 129 -1.20 -10.74 3.32
C GLN A 129 -1.50 -12.00 4.15
N LYS A 130 -2.77 -12.29 4.48
CA LYS A 130 -3.18 -13.36 5.42
C LYS A 130 -2.52 -13.21 6.79
N GLN A 131 -2.40 -11.97 7.24
CA GLN A 131 -1.78 -11.60 8.51
C GLN A 131 -2.84 -11.16 9.53
N PHE A 132 -2.59 -11.50 10.80
CA PHE A 132 -3.45 -11.15 11.93
C PHE A 132 -2.61 -10.71 13.12
N TRP A 133 -3.14 -9.85 13.97
CA TRP A 133 -2.49 -9.49 15.22
C TRP A 133 -2.97 -10.40 16.33
N LYS A 134 -2.04 -11.09 17.02
CA LYS A 134 -2.35 -11.80 18.24
C LYS A 134 -2.14 -10.87 19.43
N ILE A 135 -3.16 -10.70 20.27
CA ILE A 135 -3.07 -9.89 21.48
C ILE A 135 -2.19 -10.63 22.50
N ASP A 136 -1.08 -10.01 22.89
CA ASP A 136 -0.18 -10.54 23.91
C ASP A 136 -0.62 -10.09 25.31
N SER A 137 -1.01 -8.82 25.44
CA SER A 137 -1.64 -8.27 26.65
C SER A 137 -2.37 -6.95 26.39
N VAL A 138 -3.28 -6.60 27.30
CA VAL A 138 -4.05 -5.35 27.27
C VAL A 138 -3.91 -4.67 28.63
N ASN A 139 -3.55 -3.39 28.62
CA ASN A 139 -3.52 -2.55 29.82
C ASN A 139 -4.46 -1.35 29.60
N LEU A 140 -5.68 -1.44 30.14
CA LEU A 140 -6.72 -0.43 29.95
C LEU A 140 -6.43 0.86 30.72
N GLU A 141 -5.80 0.80 31.89
CA GLU A 141 -5.40 1.98 32.66
C GLU A 141 -4.39 2.85 31.89
N LYS A 142 -3.38 2.22 31.30
CA LYS A 142 -2.38 2.87 30.45
C LYS A 142 -2.83 3.07 29.01
N LYS A 143 -4.00 2.53 28.64
CA LYS A 143 -4.54 2.48 27.28
C LYS A 143 -3.53 1.95 26.27
N LYS A 144 -2.96 0.78 26.58
CA LYS A 144 -1.97 0.10 25.74
C LYS A 144 -2.44 -1.30 25.36
N LEU A 145 -2.20 -1.68 24.11
CA LEU A 145 -2.36 -3.03 23.60
C LEU A 145 -1.01 -3.52 23.07
N LEU A 146 -0.53 -4.64 23.60
CA LEU A 146 0.65 -5.33 23.08
C LEU A 146 0.17 -6.45 22.17
N ALA A 147 0.67 -6.49 20.93
CA ALA A 147 0.32 -7.53 19.98
C ALA A 147 1.49 -7.92 19.08
N THR A 148 1.51 -9.20 18.73
CA THR A 148 2.47 -9.80 17.80
C THR A 148 1.78 -10.11 16.48
N LEU A 149 2.41 -9.72 15.37
CA LEU A 149 1.89 -10.02 14.04
C LEU A 149 2.08 -11.50 13.73
N MET A 150 1.07 -12.15 13.20
CA MET A 150 1.05 -13.58 12.87
C MET A 150 0.77 -13.79 11.38
N GLN A 151 1.44 -14.75 10.76
CA GLN A 151 1.15 -15.25 9.42
C GLN A 151 1.35 -16.77 9.42
N ASP A 152 0.41 -17.52 8.85
CA ASP A 152 0.46 -19.00 8.81
C ASP A 152 0.77 -19.65 10.18
N GLY A 153 0.19 -19.09 11.24
CA GLY A 153 0.35 -19.56 12.63
C GLY A 153 1.69 -19.21 13.28
N LYS A 154 2.58 -18.48 12.60
CA LYS A 154 3.90 -18.10 13.10
C LYS A 154 4.02 -16.60 13.34
N PRO A 155 4.75 -16.16 14.39
CA PRO A 155 5.01 -14.74 14.60
C PRO A 155 5.92 -14.18 13.52
N ILE A 156 5.63 -12.97 13.06
CA ILE A 156 6.43 -12.18 12.14
C ILE A 156 6.89 -10.91 12.84
N GLY A 157 8.17 -10.90 13.20
CA GLY A 157 8.77 -9.80 13.94
C GLY A 157 8.42 -9.82 15.43
N GLU A 158 8.73 -8.71 16.09
CA GLU A 158 8.58 -8.56 17.53
C GLU A 158 7.19 -8.02 17.91
N SER A 159 6.82 -8.23 19.18
CA SER A 159 5.61 -7.66 19.77
C SER A 159 5.68 -6.12 19.73
N LYS A 160 4.59 -5.48 19.32
CA LYS A 160 4.48 -4.02 19.21
C LYS A 160 3.45 -3.49 20.20
N SER A 161 3.73 -2.30 20.75
CA SER A 161 2.83 -1.59 21.65
C SER A 161 2.05 -0.53 20.88
N PHE A 162 0.74 -0.68 20.86
CA PHE A 162 -0.22 0.24 20.24
C PHE A 162 -0.98 1.04 21.31
N ASP A 163 -1.33 2.28 20.98
CA ASP A 163 -2.20 3.09 21.83
C ASP A 163 -3.68 2.74 21.61
N LEU A 164 -4.44 2.70 22.69
CA LEU A 164 -5.89 2.67 22.71
C LEU A 164 -6.45 4.05 23.07
N PHE A 165 -7.68 4.36 22.65
CA PHE A 165 -8.40 5.56 23.07
C PHE A 165 -9.81 5.23 23.52
N GLY A 166 -10.42 6.17 24.26
CA GLY A 166 -11.85 6.08 24.58
C GLY A 166 -12.75 6.10 23.33
N ARG A 167 -12.23 6.54 22.17
CA ARG A 167 -12.93 6.51 20.88
C ARG A 167 -12.62 5.28 20.03
N THR A 168 -11.78 4.35 20.50
CA THR A 168 -11.46 3.14 19.75
C THR A 168 -12.72 2.31 19.59
N ARG A 169 -13.15 2.10 18.34
CA ARG A 169 -14.35 1.30 18.04
C ARG A 169 -13.99 -0.18 18.11
N VAL A 170 -14.64 -0.92 19.00
CA VAL A 170 -14.48 -2.36 19.12
C VAL A 170 -15.63 -3.03 18.39
N TYR A 171 -15.34 -3.78 17.33
CA TYR A 171 -16.33 -4.56 16.58
C TYR A 171 -16.27 -6.02 17.04
N GLN A 172 -17.40 -6.51 17.53
CA GLN A 172 -17.56 -7.86 18.06
C GLN A 172 -18.86 -8.44 17.53
N GLU A 173 -18.80 -9.65 16.97
CA GLU A 173 -19.94 -10.29 16.33
C GLU A 173 -20.60 -9.34 15.31
N ARG A 174 -21.91 -9.07 15.47
CA ARG A 174 -22.69 -8.18 14.59
C ARG A 174 -22.83 -6.74 15.13
N GLY A 175 -22.05 -6.34 16.12
CA GLY A 175 -22.23 -5.07 16.80
C GLY A 175 -20.95 -4.47 17.38
N LEU A 176 -21.14 -3.56 18.34
CA LEU A 176 -20.05 -2.93 19.07
C LEU A 176 -19.81 -3.65 20.39
N GLY A 177 -18.56 -4.01 20.64
CA GLY A 177 -18.05 -4.44 21.93
C GLY A 177 -17.50 -3.27 22.75
N THR A 178 -16.76 -3.61 23.79
CA THR A 178 -16.09 -2.65 24.66
C THR A 178 -14.60 -2.96 24.74
N LEU A 179 -13.77 -2.06 25.28
CA LEU A 179 -12.34 -2.33 25.43
C LEU A 179 -12.08 -3.49 26.40
N GLU A 180 -13.02 -3.74 27.31
CA GLU A 180 -13.04 -4.85 28.24
C GLU A 180 -13.24 -6.20 27.54
N SER A 181 -13.76 -6.22 26.30
CA SER A 181 -13.89 -7.43 25.48
C SER A 181 -12.55 -7.95 24.93
N LEU A 182 -11.47 -7.16 25.03
CA LEU A 182 -10.16 -7.54 24.47
C LEU A 182 -9.49 -8.62 25.33
N ALA A 183 -9.25 -9.79 24.75
CA ALA A 183 -8.66 -10.91 25.45
C ALA A 183 -7.26 -11.27 24.95
N LYS A 184 -6.44 -11.81 25.86
CA LYS A 184 -5.13 -12.38 25.51
C LYS A 184 -5.29 -13.57 24.55
N ASP A 185 -4.30 -13.73 23.67
CA ASP A 185 -4.19 -14.76 22.62
C ASP A 185 -5.29 -14.70 21.55
N GLN A 186 -6.11 -13.65 21.55
CA GLN A 186 -7.11 -13.40 20.53
C GLN A 186 -6.47 -12.89 19.24
N LEU A 187 -6.94 -13.40 18.09
CA LEU A 187 -6.55 -12.96 16.76
C LEU A 187 -7.49 -11.86 16.26
N VAL A 188 -6.93 -10.67 16.08
CA VAL A 188 -7.67 -9.46 15.71
C VAL A 188 -7.10 -8.83 14.45
N GLN A 189 -7.89 -7.95 13.84
CA GLN A 189 -7.39 -6.93 12.92
C GLN A 189 -7.73 -5.55 13.46
N PHE A 190 -7.01 -4.52 13.03
CA PHE A 190 -7.30 -3.16 13.42
C PHE A 190 -6.78 -2.16 12.40
N ASN A 191 -7.40 -0.98 12.40
CA ASN A 191 -6.93 0.19 11.66
C ASN A 191 -6.18 1.15 12.58
N LEU A 192 -5.13 1.76 12.04
CA LEU A 192 -4.26 2.67 12.78
C LEU A 192 -4.42 4.12 12.31
N THR A 193 -3.95 5.01 13.18
CA THR A 193 -3.67 6.42 12.89
C THR A 193 -2.37 6.82 13.58
N TRP A 194 -1.75 7.92 13.17
CA TRP A 194 -0.51 8.45 13.77
C TRP A 194 0.61 7.40 13.88
N VAL A 195 0.76 6.56 12.85
CA VAL A 195 1.92 5.70 12.67
C VAL A 195 3.09 6.58 12.21
N GLY A 196 4.29 6.34 12.73
CA GLY A 196 5.47 7.11 12.35
C GLY A 196 6.29 7.55 13.55
N GLN A 197 6.69 8.82 13.60
CA GLN A 197 7.72 9.32 14.55
C GLN A 197 7.39 9.10 16.04
N TYR A 198 6.10 9.01 16.34
CA TYR A 198 5.57 8.82 17.70
C TYR A 198 5.32 7.36 18.08
N GLY A 199 5.52 6.40 17.17
CA GLY A 199 5.48 4.97 17.46
C GLY A 199 4.68 4.15 16.46
N PRO A 200 4.36 2.89 16.82
CA PRO A 200 3.67 1.93 15.95
C PRO A 200 2.25 2.32 15.53
N GLY A 201 1.69 3.38 16.12
CA GLY A 201 0.36 3.89 15.81
C GLY A 201 -0.65 3.70 16.93
N ARG A 202 -1.84 4.24 16.67
CA ARG A 202 -2.96 4.29 17.60
C ARG A 202 -4.17 3.61 16.97
N ILE A 203 -4.82 2.73 17.71
CA ILE A 203 -5.93 1.92 17.19
C ILE A 203 -7.20 2.76 17.14
N THR A 204 -7.73 2.97 15.93
CA THR A 204 -9.02 3.66 15.72
C THR A 204 -10.19 2.67 15.75
N GLU A 205 -9.98 1.49 15.19
CA GLU A 205 -10.97 0.42 15.07
C GLU A 205 -10.29 -0.93 15.28
N ILE A 206 -10.94 -1.85 15.97
CA ILE A 206 -10.45 -3.21 16.21
C ILE A 206 -11.56 -4.24 16.01
N TYR A 207 -11.24 -5.33 15.32
CA TYR A 207 -12.16 -6.38 14.89
C TYR A 207 -11.81 -7.69 15.56
N LEU A 208 -12.67 -8.11 16.48
CA LEU A 208 -12.40 -9.18 17.43
C LEU A 208 -12.51 -10.58 16.86
N ASP A 209 -13.31 -10.78 15.82
CA ASP A 209 -13.72 -12.09 15.33
C ASP A 209 -14.01 -12.05 13.83
N ASP A 210 -14.23 -13.23 13.24
CA ASP A 210 -14.48 -13.35 11.81
C ASP A 210 -15.83 -12.76 11.39
N VAL A 211 -16.83 -12.81 12.27
CA VAL A 211 -18.15 -12.26 12.02
C VAL A 211 -18.08 -10.75 11.89
N SER A 212 -17.36 -10.09 12.79
CA SER A 212 -17.20 -8.63 12.80
C SER A 212 -16.35 -8.12 11.64
N ARG A 213 -15.31 -8.87 11.24
CA ARG A 213 -14.53 -8.59 10.03
C ARG A 213 -15.39 -8.69 8.76
N LYS A 214 -16.14 -9.79 8.60
CA LYS A 214 -17.04 -9.97 7.46
C LYS A 214 -18.14 -8.93 7.41
N LEU A 215 -18.67 -8.51 8.57
CA LEU A 215 -19.69 -7.48 8.65
C LEU A 215 -19.20 -6.18 8.00
N VAL A 216 -18.04 -5.68 8.41
CA VAL A 216 -17.51 -4.41 7.86
C VAL A 216 -17.08 -4.53 6.41
N THR A 217 -16.52 -5.67 6.00
CA THR A 217 -16.21 -5.93 4.59
C THR A 217 -17.47 -5.90 3.73
N ASN A 218 -18.56 -6.53 4.18
CA ASN A 218 -19.82 -6.52 3.44
C ASN A 218 -20.43 -5.13 3.39
N TYR A 219 -20.41 -4.38 4.50
CA TYR A 219 -20.90 -3.01 4.53
C TYR A 219 -20.15 -2.11 3.54
N GLN A 220 -18.82 -2.20 3.51
CA GLN A 220 -18.02 -1.44 2.55
C GLN A 220 -18.27 -1.88 1.10
N MET A 221 -18.44 -3.19 0.86
CA MET A 221 -18.80 -3.70 -0.47
C MET A 221 -20.15 -3.16 -0.95
N ASP A 222 -21.15 -3.10 -0.07
CA ASP A 222 -22.46 -2.55 -0.41
C ASP A 222 -22.39 -1.03 -0.67
N SER A 223 -21.59 -0.29 0.12
CA SER A 223 -21.29 1.12 -0.15
C SER A 223 -20.64 1.31 -1.52
N HIS A 224 -19.65 0.49 -1.86
CA HIS A 224 -18.98 0.52 -3.14
C HIS A 224 -19.93 0.23 -4.31
N ARG A 225 -20.74 -0.82 -4.21
CA ARG A 225 -21.75 -1.14 -5.24
C ARG A 225 -22.70 0.02 -5.47
N GLN A 226 -23.18 0.65 -4.40
CA GLN A 226 -24.05 1.81 -4.50
C GLN A 226 -23.34 2.98 -5.20
N HIS A 227 -22.09 3.26 -4.82
CA HIS A 227 -21.27 4.30 -5.45
C HIS A 227 -21.14 4.09 -6.96
N ILE A 228 -20.88 2.85 -7.40
CA ILE A 228 -20.75 2.51 -8.82
C ILE A 228 -22.09 2.61 -9.54
N LYS A 229 -23.20 2.18 -8.93
CA LYS A 229 -24.54 2.30 -9.52
C LYS A 229 -24.94 3.75 -9.78
N GLU A 230 -24.53 4.67 -8.91
CA GLU A 230 -24.84 6.10 -9.05
C GLU A 230 -23.97 6.82 -10.08
N ARG A 231 -22.76 6.30 -10.37
CA ARG A 231 -21.75 7.00 -11.19
C ARG A 231 -21.37 6.29 -12.48
N GLY A 232 -21.82 5.05 -12.67
CA GLY A 232 -21.46 4.20 -13.79
C GLY A 232 -20.23 3.33 -13.49
N LEU A 233 -20.11 2.25 -14.28
CA LEU A 233 -18.98 1.33 -14.19
C LEU A 233 -17.73 1.93 -14.87
N PRO A 234 -16.61 2.08 -14.16
CA PRO A 234 -15.37 2.57 -14.76
C PRO A 234 -14.79 1.51 -15.69
N ALA A 235 -14.54 1.89 -16.94
CA ALA A 235 -13.92 1.03 -17.94
C ALA A 235 -13.14 1.84 -18.97
N TRP A 236 -12.16 1.21 -19.58
CA TRP A 236 -11.46 1.72 -20.75
C TRP A 236 -12.11 1.20 -22.03
N VAL A 237 -12.30 2.07 -23.01
CA VAL A 237 -12.77 1.67 -24.34
C VAL A 237 -11.56 1.22 -25.16
N ASP A 238 -11.50 -0.08 -25.46
CA ASP A 238 -10.40 -0.65 -26.24
C ASP A 238 -10.65 -0.53 -27.75
N ALA A 239 -11.89 -0.75 -28.18
CA ALA A 239 -12.26 -0.74 -29.58
C ALA A 239 -13.74 -0.42 -29.79
N VAL A 240 -14.02 0.19 -30.94
CA VAL A 240 -15.38 0.45 -31.45
C VAL A 240 -15.44 -0.09 -32.88
N ASP A 241 -16.38 -0.98 -33.15
CA ASP A 241 -16.69 -1.50 -34.50
C ASP A 241 -18.12 -1.06 -34.87
N ASP A 242 -18.21 0.07 -35.57
CA ASP A 242 -19.49 0.68 -35.95
C ASP A 242 -20.32 -0.22 -36.86
N LYS A 243 -19.66 -1.02 -37.73
CA LYS A 243 -20.35 -1.91 -38.67
C LYS A 243 -21.05 -3.05 -37.95
N LYS A 244 -20.44 -3.54 -36.87
CA LYS A 244 -21.02 -4.59 -36.01
C LYS A 244 -21.78 -4.03 -34.81
N GLN A 245 -21.77 -2.71 -34.63
CA GLN A 245 -22.33 -2.03 -33.45
C GLN A 245 -21.78 -2.61 -32.15
N LEU A 246 -20.47 -2.85 -32.10
CA LEU A 246 -19.78 -3.49 -30.98
C LEU A 246 -18.80 -2.52 -30.32
N VAL A 247 -18.82 -2.47 -29.00
CA VAL A 247 -17.80 -1.77 -28.20
C VAL A 247 -17.12 -2.77 -27.27
N THR A 248 -15.79 -2.76 -27.25
CA THR A 248 -14.97 -3.58 -26.35
C THR A 248 -14.48 -2.73 -25.20
N PHE A 249 -14.68 -3.23 -23.98
CA PHE A 249 -14.29 -2.55 -22.75
C PHE A 249 -13.33 -3.41 -21.92
N THR A 250 -12.34 -2.77 -21.30
CA THR A 250 -11.54 -3.34 -20.21
C THR A 250 -11.96 -2.71 -18.89
N PHE A 251 -12.43 -3.54 -17.97
CA PHE A 251 -12.71 -3.14 -16.59
C PHE A 251 -11.45 -3.27 -15.73
N PHE A 252 -11.27 -2.32 -14.81
CA PHE A 252 -10.12 -2.29 -13.92
C PHE A 252 -10.41 -2.95 -12.57
N ASP A 253 -9.38 -3.06 -11.73
CA ASP A 253 -9.49 -3.62 -10.38
C ASP A 253 -10.54 -2.86 -9.55
N GLY A 254 -11.21 -3.57 -8.64
CA GLY A 254 -12.25 -3.04 -7.78
C GLY A 254 -13.68 -3.12 -8.34
N VAL A 255 -13.90 -3.45 -9.62
CA VAL A 255 -15.25 -3.68 -10.14
C VAL A 255 -15.81 -5.00 -9.61
N ASP A 256 -16.91 -4.95 -8.87
CA ASP A 256 -17.64 -6.14 -8.45
C ASP A 256 -18.39 -6.76 -9.65
N PRO A 257 -18.08 -8.01 -10.05
CA PRO A 257 -18.74 -8.67 -11.19
C PRO A 257 -20.25 -8.81 -11.05
N THR A 258 -20.80 -8.78 -9.83
CA THR A 258 -22.25 -8.83 -9.61
C THR A 258 -22.99 -7.65 -10.23
N LEU A 259 -22.30 -6.52 -10.45
CA LEU A 259 -22.86 -5.34 -11.12
C LEU A 259 -23.16 -5.58 -12.60
N PHE A 260 -22.52 -6.56 -13.24
CA PHE A 260 -22.81 -6.89 -14.64
C PHE A 260 -24.20 -7.52 -14.82
N ASN A 261 -24.79 -8.08 -13.76
CA ASN A 261 -26.16 -8.59 -13.81
C ASN A 261 -27.19 -7.46 -14.07
N ASP A 262 -26.83 -6.23 -13.72
CA ASP A 262 -27.68 -5.05 -13.94
C ASP A 262 -27.60 -4.53 -15.39
N LEU A 263 -26.59 -4.97 -16.18
CA LEU A 263 -26.37 -4.58 -17.59
C LEU A 263 -27.25 -5.37 -18.59
N THR A 264 -28.39 -5.91 -18.13
CA THR A 264 -29.29 -6.74 -18.93
C THR A 264 -30.39 -5.95 -19.64
N LYS A 265 -30.57 -4.68 -19.28
CA LYS A 265 -31.58 -3.82 -19.88
C LYS A 265 -31.06 -3.19 -21.17
N ILE A 266 -31.64 -3.60 -22.30
CA ILE A 266 -31.53 -2.85 -23.55
C ILE A 266 -32.34 -1.58 -23.36
N ASN A 267 -31.68 -0.42 -23.34
CA ASN A 267 -32.38 0.86 -23.36
C ASN A 267 -32.87 1.11 -24.81
N PRO A 268 -34.18 1.08 -25.09
CA PRO A 268 -34.69 1.17 -26.47
C PRO A 268 -34.43 2.53 -27.11
N GLU A 269 -34.24 3.58 -26.30
CA GLU A 269 -33.78 4.89 -26.75
C GLU A 269 -32.49 5.23 -26.00
N PRO A 270 -31.31 5.26 -26.68
CA PRO A 270 -30.11 5.77 -26.05
C PRO A 270 -30.37 7.22 -25.61
N LEU A 271 -30.00 7.55 -24.37
CA LEU A 271 -29.97 8.93 -23.91
C LEU A 271 -28.81 9.63 -24.62
N GLY A 272 -29.06 10.12 -25.84
CA GLY A 272 -28.07 10.78 -26.71
C GLY A 272 -28.72 11.37 -27.94
#